data_AF-A0A327J8H3-F1
#
_entry.id   AF-A0A327J8H3-F1
#
_cell.length_a   1.000
_cell.length_b   1.000
_cell.length_c   1.000
_cell.angle_alpha   90.00
_cell.angle_beta   90.00
_cell.angle_gamma   90.00
#
_symmetry.space_group_name_H-M   'P 1'
#
loop_
_entity.id
_entity.type
_entity.pdbx_description
1 polymer ?
#
loop_
_entity_poly.entity_id
_entity_poly.type
_entity_poly.pdbx_seq_one_letter_code
_entity_poly.pdbx_strand_id
1 'polypeptide(L)'
;MNNNIFSPKGSISQSFFLLYYILLTAIYIIGGIALFVFVYKYALNPFVFIIPLVLIKILIVFNFKKRIFAISKNVIWAWLLGAFLTFDVEGVSVCQSIKDSQASIVTFFALLILTLFILPAIVALIPSKSQKDEN
;
A
#
# COMPACT_ATOMS: atom_id res chain seq x y z
N MET A 1 -2.44 20.66 13.72
CA MET A 1 -2.64 19.64 12.68
C MET A 1 -3.29 18.42 13.29
N ASN A 2 -4.39 17.93 12.72
CA ASN A 2 -5.03 16.70 13.21
C ASN A 2 -4.20 15.49 12.72
N ASN A 3 -3.39 14.92 13.60
CA ASN A 3 -2.48 13.81 13.29
C ASN A 3 -3.21 12.45 13.18
N ASN A 4 -4.55 12.42 13.35
CA ASN A 4 -5.33 11.19 13.28
C ASN A 4 -5.25 10.54 11.88
N ILE A 5 -4.79 9.29 11.81
CA ILE A 5 -4.68 8.42 10.61
C ILE A 5 -6.00 8.35 9.83
N PHE A 6 -7.14 8.48 10.49
CA PHE A 6 -8.46 8.40 9.87
C PHE A 6 -9.06 9.76 9.48
N SER A 7 -8.34 10.88 9.69
CA SER A 7 -8.86 12.19 9.30
C SER A 7 -9.01 12.30 7.77
N PRO A 8 -10.21 12.61 7.25
CA PRO A 8 -10.48 12.67 5.81
C PRO A 8 -9.75 13.82 5.11
N LYS A 9 -9.29 14.84 5.84
CA LYS A 9 -8.50 15.97 5.33
C LYS A 9 -7.10 16.06 5.96
N GLY A 10 -6.65 15.00 6.64
CA GLY A 10 -5.32 14.98 7.26
C GLY A 10 -4.20 14.79 6.23
N SER A 11 -3.06 15.44 6.47
CA SER A 11 -1.79 15.19 5.79
C SER A 11 -0.77 14.58 6.76
N ILE A 12 0.31 14.00 6.26
CA ILE A 12 1.40 13.44 7.06
C ILE A 12 2.76 13.87 6.48
N SER A 13 3.76 13.97 7.35
CA SER A 13 5.15 14.21 6.93
C SER A 13 5.73 12.99 6.20
N GLN A 14 6.82 13.21 5.47
CA GLN A 14 7.52 12.15 4.75
C GLN A 14 8.02 11.03 5.68
N SER A 15 8.62 11.39 6.80
CA SER A 15 9.14 10.41 7.77
C SER A 15 8.04 9.56 8.37
N PHE A 16 6.89 10.16 8.73
CA PHE A 16 5.75 9.41 9.24
C PHE A 16 5.13 8.49 8.17
N PHE A 17 5.03 8.97 6.92
CA PHE A 17 4.59 8.14 5.80
C PHE A 17 5.46 6.89 5.64
N LEU A 18 6.79 7.07 5.59
CA LEU A 18 7.75 5.96 5.44
C LEU A 18 7.67 4.98 6.61
N LEU A 19 7.63 5.48 7.84
CA LEU A 19 7.56 4.65 9.04
C LEU A 19 6.28 3.81 9.06
N TYR A 20 5.12 4.43 8.83
CA TYR A 20 3.85 3.70 8.75
C TYR A 20 3.81 2.73 7.57
N TYR A 21 4.39 3.10 6.43
CA TYR A 21 4.46 2.21 5.27
C TYR A 21 5.27 0.95 5.59
N ILE A 22 6.49 1.10 6.12
CA ILE A 22 7.35 -0.04 6.47
C ILE A 22 6.66 -0.94 7.50
N LEU A 23 6.07 -0.34 8.54
CA LEU A 23 5.39 -1.09 9.60
C LEU A 23 4.18 -1.86 9.06
N LEU A 24 3.29 -1.20 8.31
CA LEU A 24 2.09 -1.82 7.76
C LEU A 24 2.43 -2.91 6.74
N THR A 25 3.43 -2.68 5.89
CA THR A 25 3.90 -3.67 4.90
C THR A 25 4.56 -4.87 5.58
N ALA A 26 5.34 -4.67 6.64
CA ALA A 26 5.90 -5.78 7.42
C ALA A 26 4.80 -6.61 8.08
N ILE A 27 3.80 -5.97 8.68
CA ILE A 27 2.63 -6.64 9.25
C ILE A 27 1.84 -7.38 8.16
N TYR A 28 1.68 -6.79 6.98
CA TYR A 28 0.99 -7.40 5.85
C TYR A 28 1.68 -8.69 5.38
N ILE A 29 3.00 -8.64 5.17
CA ILE A 29 3.78 -9.78 4.67
C ILE A 29 3.89 -10.88 5.74
N ILE A 30 4.34 -10.53 6.95
CA ILE A 30 4.52 -11.50 8.03
C ILE A 30 3.18 -12.08 8.47
N GLY A 31 2.17 -11.22 8.61
CA GLY A 31 0.81 -11.61 8.94
C GLY A 31 0.21 -12.51 7.87
N GLY A 32 0.41 -12.20 6.59
CA GLY A 32 0.00 -13.04 5.46
C GLY A 32 0.65 -14.42 5.48
N ILE A 33 1.96 -14.51 5.71
CA ILE A 33 2.63 -15.81 5.80
C ILE A 33 2.12 -16.61 7.01
N ALA A 34 2.05 -15.98 8.18
CA ALA A 34 1.60 -16.64 9.41
C ALA A 34 0.15 -17.12 9.32
N LEU A 35 -0.75 -16.29 8.81
CA LEU A 35 -2.16 -16.64 8.62
C LEU A 35 -2.32 -17.74 7.57
N PHE A 36 -1.53 -17.75 6.49
CA PHE A 36 -1.56 -18.81 5.49
C PHE A 36 -1.18 -20.16 6.09
N VAL A 37 -0.08 -20.20 6.84
CA VAL A 37 0.36 -21.41 7.56
C VAL A 37 -0.70 -21.89 8.55
N PHE A 38 -1.32 -20.96 9.29
CA PHE A 38 -2.38 -21.28 10.25
C PHE A 38 -3.61 -21.87 9.56
N VAL A 39 -4.12 -21.23 8.51
CA VAL A 39 -5.28 -21.71 7.75
C VAL A 39 -5.00 -23.10 7.14
N TYR A 40 -3.82 -23.30 6.57
CA TYR A 40 -3.40 -24.59 6.03
C TYR A 40 -3.35 -25.67 7.12
N LYS A 41 -2.74 -25.37 8.26
CA LYS A 41 -2.59 -26.32 9.39
C LYS A 41 -3.92 -26.74 9.99
N TYR A 42 -4.89 -25.82 10.07
CA TYR A 42 -6.18 -26.06 10.71
C TYR A 42 -7.34 -26.28 9.73
N ALA A 43 -7.06 -26.43 8.42
CA ALA A 43 -8.04 -26.62 7.35
C ALA A 43 -9.21 -25.61 7.40
N LEU A 44 -8.90 -24.36 7.77
CA LEU A 44 -9.90 -23.30 7.89
C LEU A 44 -10.32 -22.80 6.50
N ASN A 45 -11.49 -22.15 6.43
CA ASN A 45 -11.95 -21.55 5.19
C ASN A 45 -10.96 -20.43 4.74
N PRO A 46 -10.40 -20.50 3.51
CA PRO A 46 -9.49 -19.49 2.99
C PRO A 46 -10.07 -18.08 2.93
N PHE A 47 -11.39 -17.91 2.90
CA PHE A 47 -11.99 -16.57 2.94
C PHE A 47 -11.71 -15.83 4.26
N VAL A 48 -11.46 -16.56 5.35
CA VAL A 48 -11.07 -15.99 6.66
C VAL A 48 -9.68 -15.33 6.59
N PHE A 49 -8.83 -15.77 5.64
CA PHE A 49 -7.51 -15.19 5.37
C PHE A 49 -7.60 -13.76 4.78
N ILE A 50 -8.62 -13.52 3.96
CA ILE A 50 -8.71 -12.32 3.12
C ILE A 50 -9.06 -11.09 3.96
N ILE A 51 -9.94 -11.24 4.96
CA ILE A 51 -10.46 -10.13 5.77
C ILE A 51 -9.34 -9.33 6.47
N PRO A 52 -8.45 -9.93 7.28
CA PRO A 52 -7.39 -9.18 7.95
C PRO A 52 -6.40 -8.54 6.98
N LEU A 53 -6.12 -9.20 5.85
CA LEU A 53 -5.23 -8.66 4.81
C LEU A 53 -5.85 -7.45 4.10
N VAL A 54 -7.14 -7.50 3.78
CA VAL A 54 -7.88 -6.37 3.21
C VAL A 54 -7.88 -5.17 4.16
N LEU A 55 -8.04 -5.41 5.47
CA LEU A 55 -7.96 -4.33 6.46
C LEU A 55 -6.59 -3.66 6.47
N ILE A 56 -5.50 -4.43 6.45
CA ILE A 56 -4.14 -3.87 6.39
C ILE A 56 -3.92 -3.13 5.06
N LYS A 57 -4.39 -3.68 3.93
CA LYS A 57 -4.33 -3.01 2.62
C LYS A 57 -5.05 -1.66 2.65
N ILE A 58 -6.23 -1.58 3.25
CA ILE A 58 -6.96 -0.31 3.45
C ILE A 58 -6.12 0.68 4.26
N LEU A 59 -5.43 0.25 5.31
CA LEU A 59 -4.55 1.14 6.10
C LEU A 59 -3.37 1.66 5.28
N ILE A 60 -2.79 0.82 4.41
CA ILE A 60 -1.74 1.24 3.47
C ILE A 60 -2.31 2.28 2.48
N VAL A 61 -3.51 2.05 1.92
CA VAL A 61 -4.21 3.01 1.06
C VAL A 61 -4.39 4.36 1.77
N PHE A 62 -4.82 4.35 3.04
CA PHE A 62 -4.96 5.58 3.84
C PHE A 62 -3.62 6.32 3.98
N ASN A 63 -2.53 5.60 4.20
CA ASN A 63 -1.20 6.19 4.31
C ASN A 63 -0.77 6.89 3.00
N PHE A 64 -0.96 6.23 1.86
CA PHE A 64 -0.72 6.81 0.53
C PHE A 64 -1.63 8.01 0.27
N LYS A 65 -2.94 7.85 0.50
CA LYS A 65 -3.95 8.90 0.32
C LYS A 65 -3.58 10.17 1.08
N LYS A 66 -3.10 10.05 2.32
CA LYS A 66 -2.73 11.23 3.12
C LYS A 66 -1.54 11.99 2.55
N ARG A 67 -0.55 11.28 1.99
CA ARG A 67 0.60 11.92 1.36
C ARG A 67 0.20 12.60 0.05
N ILE A 68 -0.62 11.94 -0.76
CA ILE A 68 -1.13 12.48 -2.02
C ILE A 68 -2.04 13.70 -1.78
N PHE A 69 -2.87 13.65 -0.74
CA PHE A 69 -3.75 14.76 -0.36
C PHE A 69 -2.99 16.05 -0.06
N ALA A 70 -1.74 15.95 0.41
CA ALA A 70 -0.88 17.11 0.66
C ALA A 70 -0.60 17.93 -0.61
N ILE A 71 -0.64 17.31 -1.79
CA ILE A 71 -0.52 18.01 -3.08
C ILE A 71 -1.90 18.34 -3.65
N SER A 72 -2.75 17.31 -3.82
CA SER A 72 -3.95 17.47 -4.64
C SER A 72 -5.02 18.32 -3.98
N LYS A 73 -5.04 18.36 -2.63
CA LYS A 73 -6.13 18.90 -1.79
C LYS A 73 -7.53 18.41 -2.17
N ASN A 74 -7.62 17.41 -3.04
CA ASN A 74 -8.85 16.81 -3.50
C ASN A 74 -8.93 15.40 -2.93
N VAL A 75 -9.93 15.18 -2.08
CA VAL A 75 -10.12 13.94 -1.34
C VAL A 75 -10.36 12.76 -2.30
N ILE A 76 -11.14 12.97 -3.36
CA ILE A 76 -11.50 11.92 -4.33
C ILE A 76 -10.25 11.46 -5.08
N TRP A 77 -9.48 12.41 -5.65
CA TRP A 77 -8.24 12.08 -6.35
C TRP A 77 -7.21 11.42 -5.44
N ALA A 78 -7.09 11.86 -4.20
CA ALA A 78 -6.16 11.26 -3.25
C ALA A 78 -6.52 9.81 -2.91
N TRP A 79 -7.81 9.49 -2.84
CA TRP A 79 -8.30 8.13 -2.66
C TRP A 79 -8.05 7.25 -3.88
N LEU A 80 -8.41 7.73 -5.07
CA LEU A 80 -8.22 6.98 -6.31
C LEU A 80 -6.74 6.66 -6.56
N LEU A 81 -5.88 7.67 -6.42
CA LEU A 81 -4.43 7.49 -6.58
C LEU A 81 -3.85 6.62 -5.46
N GLY A 82 -4.34 6.74 -4.22
CA GLY A 82 -3.90 5.90 -3.11
C GLY A 82 -4.24 4.42 -3.34
N ALA A 83 -5.45 4.13 -3.82
CA ALA A 83 -5.88 2.78 -4.17
C ALA A 83 -5.10 2.24 -5.37
N PHE A 84 -4.88 3.06 -6.40
CA PHE A 84 -4.08 2.67 -7.56
C PHE A 84 -2.63 2.36 -7.14
N LEU A 85 -1.99 3.19 -6.34
CA LEU A 85 -0.58 3.01 -5.94
C LEU A 85 -0.35 1.88 -4.93
N THR A 86 -1.40 1.20 -4.49
CA THR A 86 -1.35 0.06 -3.57
C THR A 86 -1.85 -1.23 -4.21
N PHE A 87 -1.90 -1.29 -5.55
CA PHE A 87 -2.17 -2.54 -6.26
C PHE A 87 -1.05 -3.55 -5.98
N ASP A 88 -1.43 -4.78 -5.64
CA ASP A 88 -0.50 -5.84 -5.27
C ASP A 88 -1.06 -7.21 -5.67
N VAL A 89 -2.22 -7.58 -5.14
CA VAL A 89 -2.92 -8.84 -5.47
C VAL A 89 -3.35 -8.88 -6.94
N GLU A 90 -3.69 -7.72 -7.50
CA GLU A 90 -4.05 -7.56 -8.91
C GLU A 90 -2.86 -7.87 -9.84
N GLY A 91 -1.63 -7.62 -9.38
CA GLY A 91 -0.40 -7.95 -10.12
C GLY A 91 -0.13 -9.45 -10.17
N VAL A 92 -0.54 -10.21 -9.13
CA VAL A 92 -0.39 -11.67 -9.12
C VAL A 92 -1.22 -12.33 -10.21
N SER A 93 -2.42 -11.82 -10.49
CA SER A 93 -3.26 -12.29 -11.61
C SER A 93 -2.56 -12.10 -12.96
N VAL A 94 -1.80 -11.02 -13.13
CA VAL A 94 -1.00 -10.78 -14.34
C VAL A 94 0.09 -11.86 -14.47
N CYS A 95 0.83 -12.17 -13.40
CA CYS A 95 1.82 -13.24 -13.39
C CYS A 95 1.23 -14.60 -13.78
N GLN A 96 0.03 -14.91 -13.29
CA GLN A 96 -0.67 -16.17 -13.59
C GLN A 96 -1.14 -16.27 -15.04
N SER A 97 -1.39 -15.14 -15.71
CA SER A 97 -1.79 -15.12 -17.11
C SER A 97 -0.63 -15.38 -18.10
N ILE A 98 0.62 -15.23 -17.65
CA ILE A 98 1.81 -15.45 -18.46
C ILE A 98 2.10 -16.95 -18.52
N LYS A 99 2.03 -17.54 -19.72
CA LYS A 99 2.26 -18.97 -19.93
C LYS A 99 3.73 -19.39 -19.80
N ASP A 100 4.65 -18.50 -20.14
CA ASP A 100 6.08 -18.76 -19.99
C ASP A 100 6.51 -18.62 -18.52
N SER A 101 7.04 -19.71 -17.96
CA SER A 101 7.46 -19.77 -16.56
C SER A 101 8.57 -18.78 -16.23
N GLN A 102 9.55 -18.58 -17.12
CA GLN A 102 10.65 -17.66 -16.87
C GLN A 102 10.16 -16.21 -16.89
N ALA A 103 9.41 -15.82 -17.91
CA ALA A 103 8.78 -14.51 -17.96
C ALA A 103 7.87 -14.26 -16.76
N SER A 104 7.06 -15.23 -16.33
CA SER A 104 6.17 -15.10 -15.17
C SER A 104 6.94 -14.82 -13.88
N ILE A 105 8.04 -15.54 -13.64
CA ILE A 105 8.93 -15.33 -12.49
C ILE A 105 9.56 -13.94 -12.53
N VAL A 106 10.08 -13.52 -13.69
CA VAL A 106 10.68 -12.19 -13.86
C VAL A 106 9.64 -11.10 -13.59
N THR A 107 8.42 -11.24 -14.12
CA THR A 107 7.32 -10.31 -13.86
C THR A 107 6.93 -10.28 -12.38
N PHE A 108 6.93 -11.42 -11.69
CA PHE A 108 6.65 -11.49 -10.26
C PHE A 108 7.67 -10.67 -9.45
N PHE A 109 8.97 -10.85 -9.69
CA PHE A 109 10.00 -10.07 -9.00
C PHE A 109 9.94 -8.58 -9.36
N ALA A 110 9.67 -8.24 -10.63
CA ALA A 110 9.49 -6.86 -11.05
C ALA A 110 8.32 -6.18 -10.32
N LEU A 111 7.18 -6.86 -10.20
CA LEU A 111 6.02 -6.37 -9.45
C LEU A 111 6.33 -6.23 -7.96
N LEU A 112 7.02 -7.19 -7.36
CA LEU A 112 7.43 -7.12 -5.96
C LEU A 112 8.33 -5.90 -5.71
N ILE A 113 9.30 -5.65 -6.60
CA ILE A 113 10.18 -4.47 -6.49
C ILE A 113 9.38 -3.17 -6.67
N LEU A 114 8.48 -3.14 -7.66
CA LEU A 114 7.63 -1.99 -7.96
C LEU A 114 6.77 -1.61 -6.75
N THR A 115 6.03 -2.57 -6.20
CA THR A 115 5.07 -2.35 -5.12
C THR A 115 5.75 -2.07 -3.77
N LEU A 116 6.85 -2.76 -3.46
CA LEU A 116 7.51 -2.63 -2.14
C LEU A 116 8.49 -1.45 -2.04
N PHE A 117 9.07 -1.01 -3.16
CA PHE A 117 10.14 0.00 -3.13
C PHE A 117 9.85 1.20 -4.02
N ILE A 118 9.47 0.99 -5.28
CA ILE A 118 9.40 2.08 -6.25
C ILE A 118 8.19 2.98 -5.98
N LEU A 119 6.99 2.42 -5.89
CA LEU A 119 5.75 3.18 -5.63
C LEU A 119 5.79 3.97 -4.31
N PRO A 120 6.16 3.37 -3.15
CA PRO A 120 6.28 4.14 -1.92
C PRO A 120 7.41 5.19 -1.98
N ALA A 121 8.51 4.93 -2.68
CA ALA A 121 9.57 5.92 -2.84
C ALA A 121 9.09 7.13 -3.65
N ILE A 122 8.38 6.92 -4.77
CA ILE A 122 7.76 8.00 -5.56
C ILE A 122 6.86 8.86 -4.67
N VAL A 123 6.04 8.23 -3.82
CA VAL A 123 5.12 8.93 -2.93
C VAL A 123 5.82 9.63 -1.78
N ALA A 124 6.93 9.10 -1.28
CA ALA A 124 7.74 9.75 -0.27
C ALA A 124 8.42 11.02 -0.81
N LEU A 125 8.92 10.97 -2.05
CA LEU A 125 9.63 12.07 -2.73
C LEU A 125 8.75 13.25 -3.12
N ILE A 126 7.42 13.07 -3.12
CA ILE A 126 6.47 14.18 -3.23
C ILE A 126 6.86 15.25 -2.20
N PRO A 127 7.18 16.50 -2.61
CA PRO A 127 7.50 17.54 -1.65
C PRO A 127 6.25 17.87 -0.83
N SER A 128 6.40 18.00 0.49
CA SER A 128 5.36 18.65 1.28
C SER A 128 5.33 20.10 0.86
N LYS A 129 4.21 20.58 0.30
CA LYS A 129 4.08 21.99 -0.07
C LYS A 129 4.41 22.82 1.18
N SER A 130 5.53 23.53 1.13
CA SER A 130 5.94 24.45 2.19
C SER A 130 4.76 25.37 2.46
N GLN A 131 4.45 25.61 3.74
CA GLN A 131 3.82 26.86 4.12
C GLN A 131 4.75 27.97 3.64
N LYS A 132 4.50 28.51 2.45
CA LYS A 132 5.05 29.75 1.90
C LYS A 132 4.41 29.92 0.53
N ASP A 133 3.25 30.57 0.56
CA ASP A 133 2.78 31.54 -0.43
C ASP A 133 1.83 32.47 0.36
N GLU A 134 2.37 33.08 1.41
CA GLU A 134 1.82 34.29 2.03
C GLU A 134 2.94 35.32 1.95
N ASN A 135 2.96 36.04 0.84
CA ASN A 135 3.47 37.40 0.69
C ASN A 135 2.51 38.11 -0.26
#